data_AF-A0A529LAF8-F1
#
_entry.id   AF-A0A529LAF8-F1
#
_cell.length_a   1.000
_cell.length_b   1.000
_cell.length_c   1.000
_cell.angle_alpha   90.00
_cell.angle_beta   90.00
_cell.angle_gamma   90.00
#
_symmetry.space_group_name_H-M   'P 1'
#
loop_
_entity.id
_entity.type
_entity.pdbx_description
1 polymer ?
#
loop_
_entity_poly.entity_id
_entity_poly.type
_entity_poly.pdbx_seq_one_letter_code
_entity_poly.pdbx_strand_id
1 'polypeptide(L)'
;DVYFMHRDNPDVPVGEFVDAMDREVKAGRIRGPFGGSNWTMERMDEAIAYAERTGKQKPGALSNNFSLAEMLEPIWAGCVTSSTDPWKAWLTSRQMPNFAWSSQGRGFFTDRAGRDKQDNEELVRVWY
;
A
#
# COMPACT_ATOMS: atom_id res chain seq x y z
N ASP A 1 -7.69 2.36 15.99
CA ASP A 1 -8.18 2.12 14.61
C ASP A 1 -7.18 2.74 13.63
N VAL A 2 -7.38 2.58 12.32
CA VAL A 2 -6.53 3.14 11.25
C VAL A 2 -7.41 3.47 10.05
N TYR A 3 -7.10 4.54 9.32
CA TYR A 3 -7.80 4.92 8.09
C TYR A 3 -6.88 4.82 6.86
N PHE A 4 -7.33 4.18 5.79
CA PHE A 4 -6.59 4.10 4.53
C PHE A 4 -7.35 4.75 3.39
N MET A 5 -6.70 5.65 2.67
CA MET A 5 -7.12 6.04 1.32
C MET A 5 -6.86 4.86 0.38
N HIS A 6 -7.90 4.33 -0.26
CA HIS A 6 -7.85 2.99 -0.89
C HIS A 6 -6.87 2.89 -2.07
N ARG A 7 -6.75 3.94 -2.87
CA ARG A 7 -5.79 4.08 -3.99
C ARG A 7 -5.41 5.55 -4.11
N ASP A 8 -4.21 5.83 -4.57
CA ASP A 8 -3.81 7.19 -4.91
C ASP A 8 -4.49 7.64 -6.21
N ASN A 9 -4.63 8.95 -6.37
CA ASN A 9 -4.93 9.58 -7.64
C ASN A 9 -3.80 10.59 -7.95
N PRO A 10 -2.90 10.27 -8.90
CA PRO A 10 -1.75 11.12 -9.22
C PRO A 10 -2.13 12.42 -9.96
N ASP A 11 -3.36 12.51 -10.49
CA ASP A 11 -3.85 13.74 -11.14
C ASP A 11 -4.18 14.85 -10.13
N VAL A 12 -4.25 14.51 -8.84
CA VAL A 12 -4.50 15.44 -7.74
C VAL A 12 -3.20 15.65 -6.97
N PRO A 13 -2.78 16.88 -6.63
CA PRO A 13 -1.61 17.12 -5.80
C PRO A 13 -1.71 16.42 -4.43
N VAL A 14 -0.62 15.81 -3.94
CA VAL A 14 -0.67 15.03 -2.68
C VAL A 14 -1.14 15.86 -1.49
N GLY A 15 -0.81 17.16 -1.51
CA GLY A 15 -1.16 18.10 -0.47
C GLY A 15 -2.66 18.20 -0.24
N GLU A 16 -3.49 18.05 -1.27
CA GLU A 16 -4.94 18.08 -1.11
C GLU A 16 -5.46 16.89 -0.27
N PHE A 17 -4.87 15.71 -0.47
CA PHE A 17 -5.17 14.54 0.35
C PHE A 17 -4.72 14.74 1.80
N VAL A 18 -3.50 15.24 2.01
CA VAL A 18 -2.98 15.52 3.35
C VAL A 18 -3.85 16.56 4.07
N ASP A 19 -4.23 17.63 3.38
CA ASP A 19 -5.10 18.68 3.91
C ASP A 19 -6.48 18.14 4.30
N ALA A 20 -7.06 17.29 3.44
CA ALA A 20 -8.32 16.63 3.74
C ALA A 20 -8.20 15.73 4.99
N MET A 21 -7.19 14.86 5.05
CA MET A 21 -7.00 13.94 6.18
C MET A 21 -6.72 14.68 7.49
N ASP A 22 -5.93 15.75 7.46
CA ASP A 22 -5.66 16.59 8.63
C ASP A 22 -6.96 17.23 9.19
N ARG A 23 -7.88 17.67 8.32
CA ARG A 23 -9.21 18.14 8.75
C ARG A 23 -10.02 17.04 9.44
N GLU A 24 -10.01 15.83 8.90
CA GLU A 24 -10.72 14.67 9.47
C GLU A 24 -10.14 14.26 10.84
N VAL A 25 -8.81 14.32 10.99
CA VAL A 25 -8.10 14.08 12.25
C VAL A 25 -8.46 15.16 13.28
N LYS A 26 -8.38 16.45 12.91
CA LYS A 26 -8.74 17.58 13.80
C LYS A 26 -10.20 17.56 14.23
N ALA A 27 -11.09 17.07 13.37
CA ALA A 27 -12.49 16.87 13.70
C ALA A 27 -12.75 15.62 14.59
N GLY A 28 -11.72 14.84 14.91
CA GLY A 28 -11.82 13.66 15.77
C GLY A 28 -12.49 12.44 15.13
N ARG A 29 -12.69 12.46 13.80
CA ARG A 29 -13.30 11.36 13.03
C ARG A 29 -12.27 10.27 12.71
N ILE A 30 -11.00 10.65 12.55
CA ILE A 30 -9.86 9.75 12.49
C ILE A 30 -9.07 9.92 13.78
N ARG A 31 -9.04 8.88 14.63
CA ARG A 31 -8.38 8.92 15.95
C ARG A 31 -7.01 8.24 15.94
N GLY A 32 -6.84 7.19 15.15
CA GLY A 32 -5.55 6.55 14.90
C GLY A 32 -4.79 7.12 13.70
N PRO A 33 -3.74 6.44 13.23
CA PRO A 33 -3.01 6.86 12.04
C PRO A 33 -3.91 6.82 10.79
N PHE A 34 -3.60 7.66 9.81
CA PHE A 34 -4.08 7.50 8.45
C PHE A 34 -2.94 7.12 7.51
N GLY A 35 -3.28 6.61 6.33
CA GLY A 35 -2.30 6.12 5.37
C GLY A 35 -2.88 5.89 3.97
N GLY A 36 -2.06 5.29 3.12
CA GLY A 36 -2.45 4.88 1.77
C GLY A 36 -2.51 3.36 1.62
N SER A 37 -3.47 2.87 0.83
CA SER A 37 -3.45 1.51 0.28
C SER A 37 -3.14 1.60 -1.21
N ASN A 38 -2.22 0.77 -1.69
CA ASN A 38 -1.71 0.85 -3.06
C ASN A 38 -1.07 2.20 -3.42
N TRP A 39 -0.34 2.80 -2.48
CA TRP A 39 0.43 4.03 -2.73
C TRP A 39 1.90 3.67 -2.97
N THR A 40 2.59 4.44 -3.81
CA THR A 40 4.03 4.24 -4.06
C THR A 40 4.89 4.83 -2.93
N MET A 41 6.18 4.47 -2.89
CA MET A 41 7.14 5.04 -1.93
C MET A 41 7.27 6.55 -2.13
N GLU A 42 7.41 6.97 -3.38
CA GLU A 42 7.59 8.37 -3.78
C GLU A 42 6.39 9.20 -3.35
N ARG A 43 5.18 8.67 -3.55
CA ARG A 43 3.96 9.36 -3.18
C ARG A 43 3.79 9.50 -1.67
N MET A 44 4.13 8.45 -0.93
CA MET A 44 4.14 8.51 0.53
C MET A 44 5.18 9.50 1.04
N ASP A 45 6.38 9.52 0.46
CA ASP A 45 7.43 10.48 0.82
C ASP A 45 6.99 11.92 0.52
N GLU A 46 6.35 12.16 -0.62
CA GLU A 46 5.78 13.48 -0.97
C GLU A 46 4.73 13.92 0.05
N ALA A 47 3.83 13.01 0.46
CA ALA A 47 2.80 13.26 1.46
C ALA A 47 3.40 13.60 2.83
N ILE A 48 4.40 12.82 3.25
CA ILE A 48 5.12 13.03 4.52
C ILE A 48 5.83 14.39 4.50
N ALA A 49 6.58 14.69 3.44
CA ALA A 49 7.30 15.95 3.31
C ALA A 49 6.35 17.17 3.27
N TYR A 50 5.22 17.05 2.58
CA TYR A 50 4.18 18.09 2.58
C TYR A 50 3.60 18.31 3.98
N ALA A 51 3.26 17.23 4.70
CA ALA A 51 2.73 17.31 6.05
C ALA A 51 3.72 17.96 7.01
N GLU A 52 5.01 17.61 6.94
CA GLU A 52 6.07 18.21 7.74
C GLU A 52 6.22 19.70 7.47
N ARG A 53 6.35 20.09 6.20
CA ARG A 53 6.52 21.49 5.80
C ARG A 53 5.33 22.37 6.19
N THR A 54 4.12 21.80 6.26
CA THR A 54 2.89 22.54 6.55
C THR A 54 2.34 22.34 7.96
N GLY A 55 3.05 21.59 8.82
CA GLY A 55 2.65 21.35 10.21
C GLY A 55 1.35 20.54 10.35
N LYS A 56 1.06 19.63 9.41
CA LYS A 56 -0.14 18.79 9.40
C LYS A 56 0.15 17.39 9.91
N GLN A 57 -0.90 16.65 10.28
CA GLN A 57 -0.76 15.24 10.62
C GLN A 57 -0.18 14.47 9.43
N LYS A 58 0.91 13.72 9.69
CA LYS A 58 1.59 12.91 8.67
C LYS A 58 0.86 11.59 8.46
N PRO A 59 0.80 11.05 7.23
CA PRO A 59 0.43 9.66 7.02
C PRO A 59 1.46 8.75 7.70
N GLY A 60 1.00 7.68 8.32
CA GLY A 60 1.82 6.84 9.20
C GLY A 60 1.56 5.34 9.05
N ALA A 61 0.84 4.91 8.01
CA ALA A 61 0.65 3.51 7.70
C ALA A 61 0.51 3.27 6.19
N LEU A 62 0.78 2.04 5.75
CA LEU A 62 0.49 1.56 4.41
C LEU A 62 -0.36 0.30 4.44
N SER A 63 -1.09 0.03 3.36
CA SER A 63 -1.69 -1.28 3.08
C SER A 63 -1.44 -1.66 1.61
N ASN A 64 -0.22 -2.13 1.35
CA ASN A 64 0.22 -2.61 0.04
C ASN A 64 0.31 -4.15 0.03
N ASN A 65 0.37 -4.73 -1.17
CA ASN A 65 0.56 -6.17 -1.29
C ASN A 65 1.93 -6.55 -0.72
N PHE A 66 1.97 -7.60 0.08
CA PHE A 66 3.22 -8.20 0.50
C PHE A 66 3.01 -9.69 0.71
N SER A 67 3.72 -10.49 -0.06
CA SER A 67 3.73 -11.95 0.00
C SER A 67 5.13 -12.49 -0.29
N LEU A 68 5.37 -13.74 0.11
CA LEU A 68 6.62 -14.45 -0.22
C LEU A 68 6.74 -14.68 -1.74
N ALA A 69 5.64 -14.91 -2.43
CA ALA A 69 5.56 -14.95 -3.88
C ALA A 69 5.44 -13.52 -4.38
N GLU A 70 6.20 -13.16 -5.39
CA GLU A 70 6.17 -11.82 -5.95
C GLU A 70 4.99 -11.67 -6.91
N MET A 71 4.25 -10.56 -6.77
CA MET A 71 3.18 -10.20 -7.68
C MET A 71 3.83 -9.65 -8.96
N LEU A 72 3.96 -10.49 -9.99
CA LEU A 72 4.62 -10.14 -11.26
C LEU A 72 3.77 -9.15 -12.06
N GLU A 73 2.47 -9.42 -12.11
CA GLU A 73 1.48 -8.51 -12.68
C GLU A 73 0.49 -8.06 -11.60
N PRO A 74 0.12 -6.78 -11.53
CA PRO A 74 -0.95 -6.34 -10.64
C PRO A 74 -2.25 -7.12 -10.89
N ILE A 75 -2.82 -7.68 -9.82
CA ILE A 75 -4.12 -8.38 -9.87
C ILE A 75 -5.20 -7.44 -10.41
N TRP A 76 -5.18 -6.19 -9.94
CA TRP A 76 -6.03 -5.10 -10.41
C TRP A 76 -5.18 -3.87 -10.73
N ALA A 77 -5.62 -3.07 -11.69
CA ALA A 77 -4.95 -1.83 -12.06
C ALA A 77 -4.74 -0.92 -10.84
N GLY A 78 -3.55 -0.33 -10.75
CA GLY A 78 -3.15 0.53 -9.65
C GLY A 78 -2.88 -0.20 -8.33
N CYS A 79 -2.72 -1.53 -8.32
CA CYS A 79 -2.19 -2.23 -7.15
C CYS A 79 -0.67 -2.10 -7.07
N VAL A 80 -0.15 -1.97 -5.85
CA VAL A 80 1.28 -1.81 -5.58
C VAL A 80 1.76 -2.96 -4.70
N THR A 81 2.82 -3.65 -5.13
CA THR A 81 3.54 -4.61 -4.28
C THR A 81 4.63 -3.91 -3.51
N SER A 82 4.80 -4.31 -2.25
CA SER A 82 5.91 -3.93 -1.38
C SER A 82 6.83 -5.11 -1.05
N SER A 83 6.79 -6.21 -1.83
CA SER A 83 7.61 -7.41 -1.58
C SER A 83 9.09 -7.26 -1.98
N THR A 84 9.44 -6.28 -2.82
CA THR A 84 10.80 -6.11 -3.35
C THR A 84 11.79 -5.61 -2.29
N ASP A 85 13.08 -5.86 -2.51
CA ASP A 85 14.15 -5.41 -1.59
C ASP A 85 14.13 -3.89 -1.33
N PRO A 86 13.97 -3.01 -2.35
CA PRO A 86 13.84 -1.57 -2.11
C PRO A 86 12.67 -1.22 -1.20
N TRP A 87 11.50 -1.85 -1.38
CA TRP A 87 10.34 -1.63 -0.53
C TRP A 87 10.58 -2.06 0.92
N LYS A 88 11.17 -3.24 1.13
CA LYS A 88 11.52 -3.73 2.48
C LYS A 88 12.49 -2.79 3.18
N ALA A 89 13.51 -2.30 2.47
CA ALA A 89 14.45 -1.32 2.99
C ALA A 89 13.76 0.01 3.35
N TRP A 90 12.90 0.52 2.45
CA TRP A 90 12.16 1.77 2.66
C TRP A 90 11.23 1.68 3.88
N LEU A 91 10.42 0.61 3.98
CA LEU A 91 9.52 0.37 5.12
C LEU A 91 10.30 0.31 6.43
N THR A 92 11.41 -0.43 6.46
CA THR A 92 12.25 -0.59 7.66
C THR A 92 12.88 0.73 8.07
N SER A 93 13.45 1.48 7.13
CA SER A 93 14.13 2.77 7.40
C SER A 93 13.20 3.82 8.03
N ARG A 94 11.92 3.80 7.67
CA ARG A 94 10.90 4.75 8.14
C ARG A 94 10.08 4.24 9.32
N GLN A 95 10.30 2.98 9.73
CA GLN A 95 9.41 2.28 10.66
C GLN A 95 7.94 2.37 10.21
N MET A 96 7.70 2.25 8.89
CA MET A 96 6.38 2.36 8.30
C MET A 96 5.67 1.01 8.40
N PRO A 97 4.58 0.88 9.18
CA PRO A 97 3.83 -0.37 9.24
C PRO A 97 3.10 -0.61 7.91
N ASN A 98 3.29 -1.80 7.34
CA ASN A 98 2.53 -2.26 6.18
C ASN A 98 1.50 -3.32 6.59
N PHE A 99 0.23 -3.01 6.41
CA PHE A 99 -0.90 -3.92 6.57
C PHE A 99 -1.05 -4.72 5.29
N ALA A 100 -0.24 -5.77 5.18
CA ALA A 100 -0.10 -6.59 4.00
C ALA A 100 -1.42 -7.24 3.56
N TRP A 101 -1.79 -7.05 2.29
CA TRP A 101 -2.89 -7.78 1.66
C TRP A 101 -2.38 -8.84 0.67
N SER A 102 -3.21 -9.87 0.45
CA SER A 102 -2.85 -11.07 -0.34
C SER A 102 -1.54 -11.74 0.11
N SER A 103 -1.29 -11.82 1.42
CA SER A 103 -0.05 -12.40 1.97
C SER A 103 0.19 -13.86 1.61
N GLN A 104 -0.87 -14.58 1.21
CA GLN A 104 -0.81 -15.95 0.70
C GLN A 104 -0.81 -16.06 -0.83
N GLY A 105 -0.54 -14.96 -1.56
CA GLY A 105 -0.55 -14.96 -3.03
C GLY A 105 -1.90 -15.40 -3.62
N ARG A 106 -3.01 -15.01 -2.96
CA ARG A 106 -4.38 -15.47 -3.30
C ARG A 106 -4.55 -17.01 -3.37
N GLY A 107 -3.77 -17.74 -2.58
CA GLY A 107 -3.80 -19.21 -2.52
C GLY A 107 -2.61 -19.88 -3.21
N PHE A 108 -1.59 -19.12 -3.65
CA PHE A 108 -0.38 -19.64 -4.26
C PHE A 108 0.39 -20.66 -3.37
N PHE A 109 0.27 -20.56 -2.04
CA PHE A 109 0.90 -21.49 -1.10
C PHE A 109 0.00 -22.65 -0.67
N THR A 110 -1.01 -22.97 -1.48
CA THR A 110 -1.97 -24.05 -1.20
C THR A 110 -2.01 -25.02 -2.37
N ASP A 111 -2.79 -26.10 -2.25
CA ASP A 111 -3.01 -27.07 -3.34
C ASP A 111 -3.67 -26.47 -4.59
N ARG A 112 -4.03 -25.18 -4.58
CA ARG A 112 -4.53 -24.44 -5.74
C ARG A 112 -3.44 -24.05 -6.74
N ALA A 113 -2.16 -24.14 -6.36
CA ALA A 113 -1.04 -23.79 -7.22
C ALA A 113 -0.02 -24.95 -7.30
N GLY A 114 0.78 -24.94 -8.35
CA GLY A 114 1.76 -25.99 -8.68
C GLY A 114 2.25 -25.82 -10.11
N ARG A 115 3.47 -26.27 -10.41
CA ARG A 115 4.11 -26.09 -11.74
C ARG A 115 3.25 -26.59 -12.91
N ASP A 116 2.41 -27.58 -12.65
CA ASP A 116 1.50 -28.25 -13.57
C ASP A 116 0.03 -27.76 -13.49
N LYS A 117 -0.28 -26.78 -12.64
CA LYS A 117 -1.65 -26.26 -12.41
C LYS A 117 -1.81 -24.89 -13.04
N GLN A 118 -2.37 -24.86 -14.25
CA GLN A 118 -2.57 -23.64 -15.05
C GLN A 118 -4.05 -23.36 -15.36
N ASP A 119 -4.97 -24.05 -14.70
CA ASP A 119 -6.42 -23.89 -14.85
C ASP A 119 -6.94 -22.55 -14.31
N ASN A 120 -6.20 -21.92 -13.40
CA ASN A 120 -6.52 -20.60 -12.86
C ASN A 120 -5.68 -19.51 -13.55
N GLU A 121 -6.29 -18.84 -14.53
CA GLU A 121 -5.64 -17.79 -15.33
C GLU A 121 -5.11 -16.62 -14.49
N GLU A 122 -5.82 -16.20 -13.44
CA GLU A 122 -5.36 -15.13 -12.54
C GLU A 122 -4.11 -15.58 -11.78
N LEU A 123 -4.10 -16.80 -11.24
CA LEU A 123 -2.93 -17.30 -10.51
C LEU A 123 -1.71 -17.38 -11.41
N VAL A 124 -1.87 -17.92 -12.63
CA VAL A 124 -0.79 -18.03 -13.62
C VAL A 124 -0.26 -16.65 -13.99
N ARG A 125 -1.13 -15.73 -14.42
CA ARG A 125 -0.71 -14.40 -14.86
C ARG A 125 0.01 -13.60 -13.78
N VAL A 126 -0.44 -13.71 -12.52
CA VAL A 126 0.00 -12.84 -11.43
C VAL A 126 1.23 -13.39 -10.71
N TRP A 127 1.39 -14.72 -10.61
CA TRP A 127 2.35 -15.33 -9.68
C TRP A 127 3.30 -16.39 -10.29
N TYR A 128 3.20 -16.71 -11.59
CA TYR A 128 4.00 -17.77 -12.25
C TYR A 128 5.06 -17.22 -13.21
#